data_AF-A0A5J6BYF0-F1
#
_entry.id   AF-A0A5J6BYF0-F1
#
_cell.length_a   1.000
_cell.length_b   1.000
_cell.length_c   1.000
_cell.angle_alpha   90.00
_cell.angle_beta   90.00
_cell.angle_gamma   90.00
#
_symmetry.space_group_name_H-M   'P 1'
#
loop_
_entity.id
_entity.type
_entity.pdbx_description
1 polymer ?
#
loop_
_entity_poly.entity_id
_entity_poly.type
_entity_poly.pdbx_seq_one_letter_code
_entity_poly.pdbx_strand_id
1 'polypeptide(L)'
;NDIKNKIVKCDAKPIISIDTINKKKNKFYSVVLMHKRGNPHTMDKLTNYDNLVYDIKNYLEQRLNFLVLNGIPRYRILFDIGLGFAKKHDQSIKLLQNIHV
;
A
#
# COMPACT_ATOMS: atom_id res chain seq x y z
N ASN A 1 2.91 -16.14 13.09
CA ASN A 1 4.14 -16.00 12.26
C ASN A 1 3.80 -16.09 10.76
N ASP A 2 2.68 -15.50 10.32
CA ASP A 2 2.00 -15.85 9.04
C ASP A 2 1.62 -14.63 8.21
N ILE A 3 1.53 -13.45 8.83
CA ILE A 3 1.35 -12.17 8.18
C ILE A 3 2.71 -11.48 8.17
N LYS A 4 3.28 -11.27 6.98
CA LYS A 4 4.41 -10.37 6.83
C LYS A 4 3.84 -8.97 6.70
N ASN A 5 3.90 -8.20 7.78
CA ASN A 5 3.69 -6.75 7.74
C ASN A 5 4.92 -6.07 7.09
N LYS A 6 5.26 -6.49 5.87
CA LYS A 6 6.19 -5.74 5.06
C LYS A 6 5.35 -4.72 4.34
N ILE A 7 5.54 -3.45 4.72
CA ILE A 7 5.14 -2.29 3.93
C ILE A 7 5.64 -2.55 2.51
N VAL A 8 4.78 -3.03 1.64
CA VAL A 8 5.16 -3.24 0.25
C VAL A 8 5.16 -1.85 -0.36
N LYS A 9 6.32 -1.20 -0.26
CA LYS A 9 6.65 -0.06 -1.11
C LYS A 9 6.73 -0.59 -2.51
N CYS A 10 5.62 -0.41 -3.18
CA CYS A 10 5.41 -0.81 -4.53
C CYS A 10 5.48 0.50 -5.32
N ASP A 11 6.66 1.12 -5.26
CA ASP A 11 7.02 2.22 -6.14
C ASP A 11 7.22 1.59 -7.55
N ALA A 12 7.64 2.36 -8.57
CA ALA A 12 7.81 1.87 -9.95
C ALA A 12 8.69 0.60 -10.11
N LYS A 13 9.37 0.16 -9.03
CA LYS A 13 9.91 -1.19 -8.85
C LYS A 13 9.37 -1.75 -7.53
N PRO A 14 8.73 -2.95 -7.50
CA PRO A 14 8.35 -3.56 -6.23
C PRO A 14 9.60 -3.83 -5.39
N ILE A 15 9.68 -3.24 -4.17
CA ILE A 15 10.83 -3.44 -3.26
C ILE A 15 11.00 -4.90 -2.83
N ILE A 16 9.95 -5.71 -3.00
CA ILE A 16 9.96 -7.14 -2.76
C ILE A 16 9.68 -7.80 -4.10
N SER A 17 10.62 -8.60 -4.60
CA SER A 17 10.36 -9.45 -5.76
C SER A 17 9.14 -10.32 -5.47
N ILE A 18 8.23 -10.45 -6.43
CA ILE A 18 7.02 -11.26 -6.25
C ILE A 18 7.37 -12.70 -5.85
N ASP A 19 8.54 -13.18 -6.33
CA ASP A 19 9.14 -14.46 -5.97
C ASP A 19 9.41 -14.60 -4.46
N THR A 20 9.75 -13.50 -3.77
CA THR A 20 9.96 -13.51 -2.32
C THR A 20 8.64 -13.71 -1.55
N ILE A 21 7.52 -13.29 -2.13
CA ILE A 21 6.17 -13.49 -1.56
C ILE A 21 5.70 -14.92 -1.84
N ASN A 22 5.96 -15.43 -3.05
CA ASN A 22 5.49 -16.74 -3.52
C ASN A 22 6.36 -17.94 -3.11
N LYS A 23 7.67 -17.76 -2.86
CA LYS A 23 8.61 -18.88 -2.73
C LYS A 23 9.59 -18.73 -1.56
N LYS A 24 9.08 -18.70 -0.32
CA LYS A 24 9.92 -19.09 0.83
C LYS A 24 9.30 -20.26 1.60
N LYS A 25 9.92 -21.44 1.46
CA LYS A 25 9.75 -22.62 2.32
C LYS A 25 8.34 -23.23 2.37
N ASN A 26 7.68 -23.45 1.22
CA ASN A 26 6.30 -23.99 1.15
C ASN A 26 5.27 -23.24 2.01
N LYS A 27 5.53 -21.95 2.25
CA LYS A 27 4.68 -21.11 3.09
C LYS A 27 4.20 -19.91 2.29
N PHE A 28 2.89 -19.79 2.18
CA PHE A 28 2.25 -18.66 1.54
C PHE A 28 2.09 -17.53 2.57
N TYR A 29 2.41 -16.28 2.22
CA TYR A 29 2.27 -15.11 3.11
C TYR A 29 1.16 -14.14 2.68
N SER A 30 0.45 -13.55 3.65
CA SER A 30 -0.41 -12.40 3.38
C SER A 30 0.41 -11.11 3.28
N VAL A 31 -0.13 -10.12 2.56
CA VAL A 31 0.52 -8.87 2.18
C VAL A 31 -0.33 -7.69 2.61
N VAL A 32 0.28 -6.69 3.24
CA VAL A 32 -0.35 -5.39 3.53
C VAL A 32 0.17 -4.37 2.51
N LEU A 33 -0.72 -3.88 1.66
CA LEU A 33 -0.48 -2.81 0.69
C LEU A 33 -0.76 -1.46 1.33
N MET A 34 0.30 -0.71 1.62
CA MET A 34 0.20 0.61 2.25
C MET A 34 0.53 1.74 1.28
N HIS A 35 -0.27 2.81 1.26
CA HIS A 35 0.02 4.00 0.45
C HIS A 35 0.90 5.02 1.17
N LYS A 36 2.00 5.43 0.52
CA LYS A 36 2.85 6.57 0.94
C LYS A 36 3.58 7.19 -0.24
N ARG A 37 4.10 8.40 -0.05
CA ARG A 37 4.99 9.08 -1.01
C ARG A 37 6.32 9.41 -0.34
N GLY A 38 7.42 9.30 -1.09
CA GLY A 38 8.77 9.60 -0.60
C GLY A 38 9.30 8.64 0.47
N ASN A 39 10.18 9.18 1.32
CA ASN A 39 10.82 8.47 2.43
C ASN A 39 10.67 9.29 3.73
N PRO A 40 11.11 8.81 4.91
CA PRO A 40 10.91 9.53 6.18
C PRO A 40 11.40 10.99 6.18
N HIS A 41 12.42 11.32 5.38
CA HIS A 41 12.97 12.68 5.28
C HIS A 41 12.21 13.57 4.28
N THR A 42 11.38 13.00 3.40
CA THR A 42 10.72 13.76 2.31
C THR A 42 9.20 13.68 2.32
N MET A 43 8.62 12.71 3.03
CA MET A 43 7.17 12.44 2.99
C MET A 43 6.33 13.64 3.41
N ASP A 44 6.77 14.43 4.39
CA ASP A 44 6.03 15.60 4.88
C ASP A 44 5.88 16.71 3.82
N LYS A 45 6.80 16.75 2.84
CA LYS A 45 6.75 17.71 1.72
C LYS A 45 5.89 17.23 0.54
N LEU A 46 5.52 15.95 0.50
CA LEU A 46 4.84 15.31 -0.64
C LEU A 46 3.33 15.14 -0.39
N THR A 47 2.71 16.18 0.19
CA THR A 47 1.32 16.16 0.67
C THR A 47 0.30 16.76 -0.30
N ASN A 48 0.72 17.10 -1.53
CA ASN A 48 -0.18 17.65 -2.55
C ASN A 48 -0.87 16.52 -3.31
N TYR A 49 -2.20 16.48 -3.26
CA TYR A 49 -3.06 15.52 -3.98
C TYR A 49 -4.12 16.32 -4.74
N ASP A 50 -4.45 15.87 -5.95
CA ASP A 50 -5.52 16.49 -6.73
C ASP A 50 -6.87 16.09 -6.15
N ASN A 51 -7.04 14.79 -5.86
CA ASN A 51 -8.16 14.27 -5.09
C ASN A 51 -7.67 13.19 -4.13
N LEU A 52 -7.38 13.60 -2.89
CA LEU A 52 -6.80 12.74 -1.85
C LEU A 52 -7.42 11.34 -1.74
N VAL A 53 -8.76 11.25 -1.67
CA VAL A 53 -9.44 9.96 -1.46
C VAL A 53 -9.34 9.10 -2.71
N TYR A 54 -9.67 9.68 -3.87
CA TYR A 54 -9.62 9.00 -5.15
C TYR A 54 -8.21 8.52 -5.50
N ASP A 55 -7.21 9.38 -5.33
CA ASP A 55 -5.81 9.10 -5.67
C ASP A 55 -5.27 7.91 -4.87
N ILE A 56 -5.62 7.83 -3.58
CA ILE A 56 -5.18 6.75 -2.68
C ILE A 56 -5.88 5.44 -3.02
N LYS A 57 -7.20 5.48 -3.24
CA LYS A 57 -7.97 4.32 -3.68
C LYS A 57 -7.43 3.76 -4.99
N ASN A 58 -7.30 4.63 -6.00
CA ASN A 58 -6.80 4.26 -7.33
C ASN A 58 -5.38 3.68 -7.25
N TYR A 59 -4.49 4.26 -6.43
CA TYR A 59 -3.17 3.68 -6.18
C TYR A 59 -3.26 2.25 -5.62
N LEU A 60 -4.06 2.03 -4.58
CA LEU A 60 -4.19 0.71 -3.95
C LEU A 60 -4.80 -0.33 -4.90
N GLU A 61 -5.80 0.05 -5.69
CA GLU A 61 -6.42 -0.80 -6.71
C GLU A 61 -5.44 -1.19 -7.82
N GLN A 62 -4.63 -0.25 -8.32
CA GLN A 62 -3.59 -0.55 -9.31
C GLN A 62 -2.55 -1.52 -8.75
N ARG A 63 -2.12 -1.33 -7.50
CA ARG A 63 -1.16 -2.25 -6.85
C ARG A 63 -1.77 -3.62 -6.58
N LEU A 64 -3.06 -3.68 -6.22
CA LEU A 64 -3.80 -4.91 -6.06
C LEU A 64 -3.82 -5.71 -7.38
N ASN A 65 -4.22 -5.06 -8.46
CA ASN A 65 -4.29 -5.69 -9.78
C ASN A 65 -2.93 -6.23 -10.20
N PHE A 66 -1.86 -5.45 -9.99
CA PHE A 66 -0.50 -5.90 -10.24
C PHE A 66 -0.15 -7.17 -9.44
N LEU A 67 -0.44 -7.22 -8.14
CA LEU A 67 -0.14 -8.41 -7.32
C LEU A 67 -0.96 -9.64 -7.73
N VAL A 68 -2.25 -9.45 -8.02
CA VAL A 68 -3.14 -10.53 -8.45
C VAL A 68 -2.70 -11.11 -9.79
N LEU A 69 -2.35 -10.26 -10.76
CA LEU A 69 -1.81 -10.68 -12.06
C LEU A 69 -0.49 -11.46 -11.93
N ASN A 70 0.29 -11.22 -10.87
CA ASN A 70 1.52 -11.94 -10.57
C ASN A 70 1.31 -13.13 -9.60
N GLY A 71 0.06 -13.60 -9.46
CA GLY A 71 -0.25 -14.85 -8.77
C GLY A 71 -0.43 -14.75 -7.26
N ILE A 72 -0.49 -13.55 -6.68
CA ILE A 72 -0.84 -13.39 -5.26
C ILE A 72 -2.37 -13.51 -5.12
N PRO A 73 -2.90 -14.47 -4.32
CA PRO A 73 -4.34 -14.59 -4.18
C PRO A 73 -4.95 -13.36 -3.52
N ARG A 74 -6.01 -12.81 -4.12
CA ARG A 74 -6.66 -11.56 -3.69
C ARG A 74 -7.02 -11.55 -2.20
N TYR A 75 -7.52 -12.67 -1.67
CA TYR A 75 -7.90 -12.82 -0.26
C TYR A 75 -6.74 -12.74 0.73
N ARG A 76 -5.49 -12.64 0.24
CA ARG A 76 -4.27 -12.53 1.06
C ARG A 76 -3.70 -11.12 1.02
N ILE A 77 -4.40 -10.18 0.41
CA ILE A 77 -3.98 -8.79 0.23
C ILE A 77 -4.88 -7.89 1.08
N LEU A 78 -4.26 -7.12 1.97
CA LEU A 78 -4.92 -6.15 2.84
C LEU A 78 -4.54 -4.74 2.40
N PHE A 79 -5.45 -3.78 2.56
CA PHE A 79 -5.21 -2.37 2.26
C PHE A 79 -4.90 -1.57 3.51
N ASP A 80 -3.98 -0.62 3.38
CA ASP A 80 -3.66 0.38 4.39
C ASP A 80 -3.50 1.74 3.68
N ILE A 81 -4.31 2.73 4.08
CA ILE A 81 -4.31 4.08 3.50
C ILE A 81 -3.06 4.91 3.89
N GLY A 82 -2.27 4.43 4.85
CA GLY A 82 -1.01 5.04 5.27
C GLY A 82 -1.21 6.40 5.95
N LEU A 83 -2.02 6.43 7.02
CA LEU A 83 -2.20 7.61 7.86
C LEU A 83 -0.85 8.13 8.37
N GLY A 84 -0.64 9.45 8.30
CA GLY A 84 0.62 10.07 8.67
C GLY A 84 1.76 9.92 7.66
N PHE A 85 1.62 9.15 6.57
CA PHE A 85 2.67 8.99 5.56
C PHE A 85 2.46 9.85 4.32
N ALA A 86 3.08 11.02 4.26
CA ALA A 86 2.85 12.00 3.20
C ALA A 86 1.40 12.48 3.11
N LYS A 87 0.77 12.68 4.27
CA LYS A 87 -0.49 13.40 4.43
C LYS A 87 -0.34 14.39 5.59
N LYS A 88 -0.92 15.57 5.47
CA LYS A 88 -1.12 16.49 6.60
C LYS A 88 -2.12 15.89 7.59
N HIS A 89 -2.22 16.48 8.78
CA HIS A 89 -3.15 16.02 9.82
C HIS A 89 -4.61 16.01 9.31
N ASP A 90 -5.07 17.11 8.73
CA ASP A 90 -6.44 17.24 8.20
C ASP A 90 -6.73 16.26 7.06
N GLN A 91 -5.73 15.96 6.24
CA GLN A 91 -5.83 14.95 5.19
C GLN A 91 -5.98 13.54 5.78
N SER A 92 -5.27 13.24 6.87
CA SER A 92 -5.42 11.96 7.57
C SER A 92 -6.81 11.80 8.17
N ILE A 93 -7.37 12.86 8.76
CA ILE A 93 -8.76 12.87 9.25
C ILE A 93 -9.75 12.71 8.09
N LYS A 94 -9.55 13.43 6.98
CA LYS A 94 -10.40 13.32 5.78
C LYS A 94 -10.45 11.90 5.25
N LEU A 95 -9.33 11.16 5.29
CA LEU A 95 -9.32 9.76 4.89
C LEU A 95 -10.13 8.87 5.83
N LEU A 96 -10.06 9.09 7.14
CA LEU A 96 -10.90 8.36 8.11
C LEU A 96 -12.39 8.63 7.88
N GLN A 97 -12.78 9.87 7.61
CA GLN A 97 -14.17 10.24 7.31
C GLN A 97 -14.70 9.56 6.04
N ASN A 98 -13.82 9.26 5.08
CA ASN A 98 -14.16 8.66 3.80
C ASN A 98 -13.73 7.19 3.70
N ILE A 99 -13.51 6.49 4.82
CA ILE A 99 -13.01 5.10 4.81
C ILE A 99 -13.97 4.09 4.18
N HIS A 100 -15.24 4.50 4.00
CA HIS A 100 -16.30 3.69 3.40
C HIS A 100 -16.30 3.72 1.86
N VAL A 101 -15.51 4.59 1.25
CA VAL A 101 -15.50 4.88 -0.20
C VAL A 101 -14.31 4.21 -0.88
#